data_AF-A0A3D1XMY6-F1
#
_entry.id   AF-A0A3D1XMY6-F1
#
_cell.length_a   1.000
_cell.length_b   1.000
_cell.length_c   1.000
_cell.angle_alpha   90.00
_cell.angle_beta   90.00
_cell.angle_gamma   90.00
#
_symmetry.space_group_name_H-M   'P 1'
#
loop_
_entity.id
_entity.type
_entity.pdbx_description
1 polymer ?
#
loop_
_entity_poly.entity_id
_entity_poly.type
_entity_poly.pdbx_seq_one_letter_code
_entity_poly.pdbx_strand_id
1 'polypeptide(L)' 'MPTYHESIMKNEVLHYLNIHMEGVVVDGTLGDGGHTEFILKNTGPKT' A
#
# COMPACT_ATOMS: atom_id res chain seq x y z
N MET A 1 2.77 11.78 -21.65
CA MET A 1 3.12 10.78 -20.60
C MET A 1 2.13 10.97 -19.45
N PRO A 2 1.65 9.92 -18.78
CA PRO A 2 0.77 10.14 -17.64
C PRO A 2 1.52 10.98 -16.60
N THR A 3 0.88 12.04 -16.11
CA THR A 3 1.42 12.93 -15.06
C THR A 3 1.29 12.30 -13.67
N TYR A 4 0.69 11.12 -13.57
CA TYR A 4 0.44 10.39 -12.34
C TYR A 4 1.29 9.11 -12.31
N HIS A 5 2.05 8.93 -11.24
CA HIS A 5 2.83 7.71 -10.99
C HIS A 5 1.90 6.64 -10.41
N GLU A 6 1.79 5.50 -11.10
CA GLU A 6 1.08 4.34 -10.60
C GLU A 6 2.08 3.34 -9.98
N SER A 7 1.81 2.93 -8.74
CA SER A 7 2.63 1.93 -8.05
C SER A 7 2.53 0.56 -8.71
N ILE A 8 3.69 0.00 -9.03
CA ILE A 8 3.82 -1.29 -9.71
C ILE A 8 3.40 -2.43 -8.78
N MET A 9 2.64 -3.40 -9.31
CA MET A 9 2.22 -4.63 -8.61
C MET A 9 1.51 -4.40 -7.26
N LYS A 10 0.73 -3.32 -7.14
CA LYS A 10 0.05 -2.95 -5.89
C LYS A 10 -0.89 -4.04 -5.35
N ASN A 11 -1.52 -4.82 -6.23
CA ASN A 11 -2.42 -5.91 -5.85
C ASN A 11 -1.65 -7.10 -5.26
N GLU A 12 -0.54 -7.48 -5.89
CA GLU A 12 0.35 -8.54 -5.43
C GLU A 12 0.99 -8.17 -4.09
N VAL A 13 1.42 -6.90 -3.94
CA VAL A 13 1.90 -6.38 -2.65
C VAL A 13 0.83 -6.58 -1.57
N LEU A 14 -0.41 -6.13 -1.80
CA LEU A 14 -1.48 -6.28 -0.82
C LEU A 14 -1.78 -7.76 -0.49
N HIS A 15 -1.80 -8.63 -1.50
CA HIS A 15 -2.03 -10.06 -1.32
C HIS A 15 -0.94 -10.72 -0.48
N TYR A 16 0.33 -10.49 -0.82
CA TYR A 16 1.46 -11.17 -0.18
C TYR A 16 1.90 -10.53 1.14
N LEU A 17 1.58 -9.26 1.38
CA LEU A 17 1.79 -8.65 2.68
C LEU A 17 0.91 -9.31 3.76
N ASN A 18 -0.14 -10.04 3.35
CA ASN A 18 -0.98 -10.89 4.20
C ASN A 18 -1.37 -10.19 5.52
N ILE A 19 -1.85 -8.95 5.38
CA ILE A 19 -2.08 -8.05 6.51
C ILE A 19 -3.28 -8.54 7.31
N HIS A 20 -3.07 -8.77 8.60
CA HIS A 20 -4.14 -8.97 9.58
C HIS A 20 -4.68 -7.62 10.06
N MET A 21 -5.97 -7.53 10.41
CA MET A 21 -6.68 -6.26 10.67
C MET A 21 -6.06 -5.35 11.76
N GLU A 22 -5.10 -5.85 12.54
CA GLU A 22 -4.41 -5.12 13.61
C GLU A 22 -2.89 -5.08 13.44
N GLY A 23 -2.39 -5.38 12.23
CA GLY A 23 -0.95 -5.44 11.93
C GLY A 23 -0.31 -4.07 11.72
N VAL A 24 0.93 -3.92 12.18
CA VAL A 24 1.79 -2.78 11.82
C VAL A 24 2.58 -3.13 10.56
N VAL A 25 2.52 -2.25 9.56
CA VAL A 25 3.28 -2.38 8.30
C VAL A 25 4.47 -1.42 8.32
N VAL A 26 5.64 -1.90 7.90
CA VAL A 26 6.83 -1.09 7.70
C VAL A 26 7.08 -0.94 6.20
N ASP A 27 6.99 0.29 5.68
CA ASP A 27 7.43 0.60 4.32
C ASP A 27 8.89 1.05 4.34
N GLY A 28 9.79 0.14 3.93
CA GLY A 28 11.23 0.41 3.88
C GLY A 28 11.68 1.23 2.66
N THR A 29 10.75 1.54 1.75
CA THR A 29 11.04 2.15 0.44
C THR A 29 9.97 3.17 0.05
N LEU A 30 9.50 3.96 1.02
CA LEU A 30 8.34 4.84 0.90
C LEU A 30 8.18 5.52 -0.47
N GLY A 31 9.26 6.10 -1.02
CA GLY A 31 9.21 6.83 -2.28
C GLY A 31 8.18 7.96 -2.24
N ASP A 32 7.36 8.06 -3.29
CA ASP A 32 6.22 9.00 -3.33
C ASP A 32 4.98 8.47 -2.57
N GLY A 33 5.07 7.31 -1.92
CA GLY A 33 4.05 6.78 -1.01
C GLY A 33 2.90 6.02 -1.67
N GLY A 34 2.95 5.76 -2.98
CA GLY A 34 1.82 5.13 -3.67
C GLY A 34 1.46 3.72 -3.18
N HIS A 35 2.45 2.89 -2.79
CA HIS A 35 2.17 1.59 -2.16
C HIS A 35 1.58 1.75 -0.76
N THR A 36 2.16 2.64 0.05
CA THR A 36 1.63 2.97 1.39
C THR A 36 0.18 3.45 1.33
N GLU A 37 -0.16 4.35 0.41
CA GLU A 37 -1.53 4.84 0.22
C GLU A 37 -2.49 3.69 -0.15
N PHE A 38 -2.07 2.84 -1.09
CA PHE A 38 -2.89 1.70 -1.52
C PHE A 38 -3.14 0.71 -0.37
N ILE A 39 -2.13 0.42 0.46
CA ILE A 39 -2.28 -0.42 1.65
C ILE A 39 -3.28 0.19 2.62
N LEU A 40 -3.08 1.46 3.02
CA LEU A 40 -3.95 2.14 3.98
C LEU A 40 -5.42 2.21 3.52
N LYS A 41 -5.67 2.45 2.23
CA LYS A 41 -7.04 2.46 1.67
C LYS A 41 -7.76 1.11 1.79
N ASN A 42 -7.01 0.00 1.81
CA ASN A 42 -7.58 -1.35 1.82
C ASN A 42 -7.57 -2.01 3.21
N THR A 43 -6.66 -1.60 4.10
CA THR A 43 -6.50 -2.25 5.42
C THR A 43 -6.52 -1.28 6.60
N GLY A 44 -6.52 0.03 6.36
CA GLY A 44 -6.56 1.03 7.41
C GLY A 44 -7.90 0.99 8.19
N PRO A 45 -7.91 1.49 9.44
CA PRO A 45 -9.14 1.61 10.21
C PRO A 45 -10.19 2.42 9.43
N LYS A 46 -11.42 1.91 9.39
CA LYS A 46 -12.56 2.67 8.84
C LYS A 46 -13.10 3.57 9.95
N THR A 47 -13.03 4.88 9.72
CA THR A 47 -13.74 5.90 10.51
C THR A 47 -15.21 5.95 10.15
#